data_AF-A0A395HLT8-F1
#
_entry.id   AF-A0A395HLT8-F1
#
_cell.length_a   1.000
_cell.length_b   1.000
_cell.length_c   1.000
_cell.angle_alpha   90.00
_cell.angle_beta   90.00
_cell.angle_gamma   90.00
#
_symmetry.space_group_name_H-M   'P 1'
#
loop_
_entity.id
_entity.type
_entity.pdbx_description
1 polymer ?
#
loop_
_entity_poly.entity_id
_entity_poly.type
_entity_poly.pdbx_seq_one_letter_code
_entity_poly.pdbx_strand_id
1 'polypeptide(L)'
;MADYFTYVPGGPNWTSTQPMDIIVDEPYHCAMTEEKEQEIVEAENEKLDQLQAKFTRGFDPSTFGNEVISALPSLARSTFPGTYEHFLMLLFTTDDEMHDMQVQLEQWLLQRYGQVFDDGIPRIETNIADETYFAVEIETLRRLLEPLRGDCASPVYWHNARRASPTKARKQLEASIKVVNVFKKDLIAAIQFDPQERKIVNPLPISVERSAFVSLKQIRTDACKGTLYWDEYNQSSLVLTLFYHAYKGLVCRTNPTKARKWGWLPPETLEAPRPSSAQACLGDLAHWPLRQEGNNKYDLLIRTALWLALGRGLPAVHLFCDCARVFTSLMPPEHASPKGIVFLRRLTQLRLPVEAIRSNLKVPVPFQKRSLKSDNHEYFEDVWRSDQDLEKDLARNVTLYGMDTAKAVRQARPPPPRRSFKRQTQLIKDALTVEEDFTHVWPRKDAASKLSSLICSAGLTRSTRP
;
A
#
# COMPACT_ATOMS: atom_id res chain seq x y z
N MET A 1 -22.43 10.18 82.12
CA MET A 1 -21.35 10.03 83.11
C MET A 1 -20.05 10.05 82.33
N ALA A 2 -19.43 11.22 82.30
CA ALA A 2 -18.19 11.53 83.03
C ALA A 2 -16.99 11.02 82.21
N ASP A 3 -16.47 11.87 81.33
CA ASP A 3 -15.41 12.88 81.59
C ASP A 3 -14.04 12.23 81.72
N TYR A 4 -13.10 12.65 80.86
CA TYR A 4 -11.89 13.31 81.33
C TYR A 4 -11.30 14.23 80.25
N PHE A 5 -11.25 15.51 80.63
CA PHE A 5 -10.60 16.68 80.05
C PHE A 5 -9.07 16.46 79.82
N THR A 6 -8.27 17.24 79.06
CA THR A 6 -8.20 18.70 78.87
C THR A 6 -7.10 18.99 77.82
N TYR A 7 -7.21 20.02 76.96
CA TYR A 7 -6.33 21.23 77.00
C TYR A 7 -6.65 22.26 75.88
N VAL A 8 -7.11 23.43 76.35
CA VAL A 8 -6.96 24.86 75.98
C VAL A 8 -6.86 25.34 74.50
N PRO A 9 -7.66 26.37 74.12
CA PRO A 9 -7.70 26.96 72.79
C PRO A 9 -6.64 28.04 72.57
N GLY A 10 -6.03 28.03 71.39
CA GLY A 10 -5.26 29.14 70.85
C GLY A 10 -5.48 29.24 69.35
N GLY A 11 -6.42 30.09 68.93
CA GLY A 11 -6.26 30.80 67.66
C GLY A 11 -5.33 32.01 67.87
N PRO A 12 -4.87 32.72 66.82
CA PRO A 12 -5.33 32.66 65.43
C PRO A 12 -4.18 32.58 64.40
N ASN A 13 -4.44 32.02 63.23
CA ASN A 13 -4.02 32.62 61.95
C ASN A 13 -4.64 31.83 60.81
N TRP A 14 -5.78 32.32 60.33
CA TRP A 14 -6.24 31.99 58.99
C TRP A 14 -5.27 32.65 58.02
N THR A 15 -4.19 31.95 57.66
CA THR A 15 -3.48 32.27 56.42
C THR A 15 -4.47 32.02 55.30
N SER A 16 -5.02 33.11 54.79
CA SER A 16 -5.63 33.27 53.48
C SER A 16 -5.04 32.29 52.47
N THR A 17 -5.69 31.15 52.25
CA THR A 17 -5.58 30.45 50.98
C THR A 17 -6.38 31.27 49.98
N GLN A 18 -5.73 32.29 49.42
CA GLN A 18 -6.17 32.80 48.12
C GLN A 18 -6.22 31.59 47.16
N PRO A 19 -7.22 31.51 46.27
CA PRO A 19 -7.13 30.60 45.16
C PRO A 19 -5.81 30.91 44.44
N MET A 20 -4.96 29.90 44.26
CA MET A 20 -3.90 30.01 43.27
C MET A 20 -4.59 30.26 41.94
N ASP A 21 -4.56 31.51 41.50
CA ASP A 21 -4.76 31.83 40.10
C ASP A 21 -3.65 31.11 39.35
N ILE A 22 -4.00 29.96 38.78
CA ILE A 22 -3.24 29.43 37.66
C ILE A 22 -3.38 30.51 36.60
N ILE A 23 -2.32 31.30 36.42
CA ILE A 23 -2.16 32.15 35.25
C ILE A 23 -2.14 31.18 34.07
N VAL A 24 -3.31 30.96 33.48
CA VAL A 24 -3.43 30.35 32.17
C VAL A 24 -2.82 31.39 31.25
N ASP A 25 -1.63 31.09 30.73
CA ASP A 25 -1.04 31.84 29.62
C ASP A 25 -2.16 32.16 28.63
N GLU A 26 -2.27 33.45 28.32
CA GLU A 26 -3.42 34.10 27.71
C GLU A 26 -4.08 33.29 26.56
N PRO A 27 -5.43 33.26 26.47
CA PRO A 27 -6.17 32.60 25.39
C PRO A 27 -5.81 33.11 23.98
N TYR A 28 -5.12 34.24 23.88
CA TYR A 28 -4.60 34.82 22.64
C TYR A 28 -3.54 33.95 21.96
N HIS A 29 -2.69 33.23 22.69
CA HIS A 29 -1.64 32.39 22.06
C HIS A 29 -2.19 31.09 21.45
N CYS A 30 -3.28 30.55 22.00
CA CYS A 30 -3.98 29.39 21.46
C CYS A 30 -4.76 29.78 20.20
N ALA A 31 -5.50 30.89 20.24
CA ALA A 31 -6.27 31.39 19.10
C ALA A 31 -5.40 31.75 17.89
N MET A 32 -4.25 32.44 18.10
CA MET A 32 -3.33 32.80 17.01
C MET A 32 -2.65 31.59 16.36
N THR A 33 -2.43 30.51 17.11
CA THR A 33 -1.91 29.25 16.56
C THR A 33 -2.96 28.54 15.72
N GLU A 34 -4.22 28.50 16.20
CA GLU A 34 -5.35 27.91 15.46
C GLU A 34 -5.66 28.67 14.17
N GLU A 35 -5.62 30.01 14.19
CA GLU A 35 -5.81 30.85 12.99
C GLU A 35 -4.73 30.59 11.94
N LYS A 36 -3.45 30.54 12.35
CA LYS A 36 -2.34 30.21 11.44
C LYS A 36 -2.44 28.79 10.88
N GLU A 37 -2.85 27.83 11.69
CA GLU A 37 -3.07 26.45 11.22
C GLU A 37 -4.20 26.40 10.18
N GLN A 38 -5.27 27.17 10.38
CA GLN A 38 -6.36 27.26 9.44
C GLN A 38 -5.93 27.92 8.12
N GLU A 39 -5.18 29.02 8.17
CA GLU A 39 -4.61 29.66 6.97
C GLU A 39 -3.70 28.70 6.17
N ILE A 40 -2.87 27.91 6.87
CA ILE A 40 -2.01 26.91 6.23
C ILE A 40 -2.86 25.83 5.54
N VAL A 41 -3.92 25.34 6.19
CA VAL A 41 -4.82 24.33 5.63
C VAL A 41 -5.57 24.88 4.41
N GLU A 42 -6.03 26.13 4.46
CA GLU A 42 -6.69 26.80 3.32
C GLU A 42 -5.74 26.96 2.14
N ALA A 43 -4.52 27.45 2.37
CA ALA A 43 -3.50 27.57 1.33
C ALA A 43 -3.09 26.21 0.72
N GLU A 44 -3.01 25.15 1.52
CA GLU A 44 -2.73 23.80 1.00
C GLU A 44 -3.94 23.22 0.23
N ASN A 45 -5.17 23.58 0.60
CA ASN A 45 -6.37 23.23 -0.15
C ASN A 45 -6.42 23.92 -1.52
N GLU A 46 -6.02 25.19 -1.62
CA GLU A 46 -5.93 25.89 -2.90
C GLU A 46 -4.91 25.23 -3.84
N LYS A 47 -3.73 24.87 -3.32
CA LYS A 47 -2.73 24.10 -4.10
C LYS A 47 -3.27 22.75 -4.55
N LEU A 48 -4.06 22.08 -3.72
CA LEU A 48 -4.70 20.82 -4.05
C LEU A 48 -5.69 21.00 -5.22
N ASP A 49 -6.48 22.07 -5.22
CA ASP A 49 -7.41 22.40 -6.31
C ASP A 49 -6.68 22.67 -7.63
N GLN A 50 -5.60 23.47 -7.59
CA GLN A 50 -4.76 23.71 -8.76
C GLN A 50 -4.16 22.42 -9.34
N LEU A 51 -3.79 21.49 -8.47
CA LEU A 51 -3.24 20.20 -8.87
C LEU A 51 -4.31 19.30 -9.49
N GLN A 52 -5.51 19.25 -8.92
CA GLN A 52 -6.66 18.51 -9.47
C GLN A 52 -7.06 19.04 -10.84
N ALA A 53 -7.05 20.36 -11.03
CA ALA A 53 -7.34 20.97 -12.31
C ALA A 53 -6.42 20.48 -13.44
N LYS A 54 -5.18 20.04 -13.13
CA LYS A 54 -4.27 19.43 -14.12
C LYS A 54 -4.73 18.03 -14.56
N PHE A 55 -5.36 17.26 -13.68
CA PHE A 55 -5.89 15.93 -13.98
C PHE A 55 -7.20 16.02 -14.77
N THR A 56 -8.03 17.03 -14.51
CA THR A 56 -9.36 17.19 -15.14
C THR A 56 -9.34 18.07 -16.39
N ARG A 57 -8.17 18.41 -16.90
CA ARG A 57 -8.04 19.22 -18.13
C ARG A 57 -8.22 18.33 -19.36
N GLY A 58 -9.34 18.51 -20.07
CA GLY A 58 -9.74 17.65 -21.19
C GLY A 58 -10.13 16.23 -20.78
N PHE A 59 -10.46 16.03 -19.51
CA PHE A 59 -10.93 14.77 -18.95
C PHE A 59 -12.02 15.05 -17.92
N ASP A 60 -13.16 14.39 -18.08
CA ASP A 60 -14.28 14.47 -17.15
C ASP A 60 -14.45 13.13 -16.40
N PRO A 61 -14.08 13.08 -15.10
CA PRO A 61 -14.19 11.86 -14.30
C PRO A 61 -15.64 11.38 -14.11
N SER A 62 -16.62 12.28 -14.24
CA SER A 62 -18.04 11.97 -13.98
C SER A 62 -18.71 11.22 -15.12
N THR A 63 -18.28 11.47 -16.36
CA THR A 63 -18.83 10.86 -17.57
C THR A 63 -17.99 9.68 -18.08
N PHE A 64 -16.79 9.47 -17.51
CA PHE A 64 -15.86 8.44 -17.96
C PHE A 64 -16.43 7.01 -17.96
N GLY A 65 -17.32 6.66 -17.03
CA GLY A 65 -17.99 5.35 -17.04
C GLY A 65 -18.75 5.10 -18.34
N ASN A 66 -19.45 6.11 -18.87
CA ASN A 66 -20.17 6.00 -20.15
C ASN A 66 -19.20 5.83 -21.32
N GLU A 67 -18.04 6.49 -21.29
CA GLU A 67 -16.99 6.33 -22.30
C GLU A 67 -16.43 4.90 -22.30
N VAL A 68 -16.20 4.33 -21.11
CA VAL A 68 -15.74 2.93 -20.95
C VAL A 68 -16.76 1.97 -21.53
N ILE A 69 -18.02 2.06 -21.12
CA ILE A 69 -19.12 1.20 -21.60
C ILE A 69 -19.24 1.28 -23.13
N SER A 70 -19.18 2.49 -23.69
CA SER A 70 -19.28 2.71 -25.14
C SER A 70 -18.10 2.11 -25.92
N ALA A 71 -16.93 1.97 -25.29
CA ALA A 71 -15.75 1.41 -25.92
C ALA A 71 -15.68 -0.12 -25.88
N LEU A 72 -16.38 -0.78 -24.94
CA LEU A 72 -16.32 -2.24 -24.75
C LEU A 72 -16.56 -3.05 -26.04
N PRO A 73 -17.55 -2.74 -26.90
CA PRO A 73 -17.76 -3.51 -28.14
C PRO A 73 -16.60 -3.39 -29.14
N SER A 74 -15.88 -2.26 -29.15
CA SER A 74 -14.71 -2.07 -30.00
C SER A 74 -13.50 -2.85 -29.46
N LEU A 75 -13.31 -2.79 -28.13
CA LEU A 75 -12.26 -3.54 -27.45
C LEU A 75 -12.44 -5.05 -27.66
N ALA A 76 -13.65 -5.57 -27.44
CA ALA A 76 -13.96 -6.99 -27.60
C ALA A 76 -13.57 -7.54 -28.99
N ARG A 77 -13.87 -6.78 -30.06
CA ARG A 77 -13.54 -7.18 -31.46
C ARG A 77 -12.05 -7.19 -31.78
N SER A 78 -11.24 -6.47 -31.01
CA SER A 78 -9.79 -6.32 -31.21
C SER A 78 -8.97 -6.97 -30.10
N THR A 79 -9.60 -7.78 -29.26
CA THR A 79 -8.97 -8.43 -28.12
C THR A 79 -8.22 -9.69 -28.57
N PHE A 80 -6.93 -9.77 -28.23
CA PHE A 80 -6.10 -10.95 -28.41
C PHE A 80 -5.36 -11.25 -27.10
N PRO A 81 -4.87 -12.49 -26.89
CA PRO A 81 -4.14 -12.82 -25.69
C PRO A 81 -2.95 -11.87 -25.48
N GLY A 82 -2.84 -11.32 -24.28
CA GLY A 82 -1.76 -10.41 -23.91
C GLY A 82 -1.84 -8.98 -24.45
N THR A 83 -2.91 -8.58 -25.16
CA THR A 83 -3.03 -7.20 -25.63
C THR A 83 -3.58 -6.23 -24.58
N TYR A 84 -3.40 -4.92 -24.78
CA TYR A 84 -4.04 -3.89 -23.95
C TYR A 84 -5.56 -4.00 -23.97
N GLU A 85 -6.15 -4.40 -25.09
CA GLU A 85 -7.57 -4.71 -25.18
C GLU A 85 -7.95 -5.86 -24.25
N HIS A 86 -7.16 -6.94 -24.20
CA HIS A 86 -7.36 -8.02 -23.23
C HIS A 86 -7.28 -7.52 -21.78
N PHE A 87 -6.33 -6.65 -21.46
CA PHE A 87 -6.24 -6.03 -20.13
C PHE A 87 -7.46 -5.16 -19.79
N LEU A 88 -7.89 -4.30 -20.72
CA LEU A 88 -9.05 -3.43 -20.50
C LEU A 88 -10.34 -4.24 -20.35
N MET A 89 -10.52 -5.28 -21.17
CA MET A 89 -11.64 -6.22 -21.04
C MET A 89 -11.61 -6.93 -19.68
N LEU A 90 -10.44 -7.41 -19.26
CA LEU A 90 -10.23 -7.99 -17.93
C LEU A 90 -10.65 -7.07 -16.77
N LEU A 91 -10.64 -5.75 -16.95
CA LEU A 91 -11.01 -4.80 -15.90
C LEU A 91 -12.48 -4.39 -15.95
N PHE A 92 -13.01 -4.17 -17.16
CA PHE A 92 -14.25 -3.44 -17.36
C PHE A 92 -15.46 -4.29 -17.74
N THR A 93 -15.29 -5.57 -18.08
CA THR A 93 -16.43 -6.46 -18.27
C THR A 93 -16.93 -7.03 -16.95
N THR A 94 -18.18 -7.48 -16.95
CA THR A 94 -18.76 -8.29 -15.86
C THR A 94 -17.98 -9.60 -15.68
N ASP A 95 -18.19 -10.30 -14.57
CA ASP A 95 -17.50 -11.57 -14.29
C ASP A 95 -17.86 -12.65 -15.32
N ASP A 96 -19.12 -12.71 -15.77
CA ASP A 96 -19.58 -13.66 -16.78
C ASP A 96 -18.97 -13.37 -18.16
N GLU A 97 -19.03 -12.11 -18.61
CA GLU A 97 -18.41 -11.69 -19.88
C GLU A 97 -16.89 -11.89 -19.87
N MET A 98 -16.25 -11.67 -18.73
CA MET A 98 -14.82 -11.91 -18.56
C MET A 98 -14.52 -13.41 -18.70
N HIS A 99 -15.32 -14.28 -18.07
CA HIS A 99 -15.16 -15.72 -18.17
C HIS A 99 -15.28 -16.19 -19.63
N ASP A 100 -16.32 -15.75 -20.32
CA ASP A 100 -16.57 -16.09 -21.73
C ASP A 100 -15.42 -15.60 -22.63
N MET A 101 -14.94 -14.39 -22.41
CA MET A 101 -13.78 -13.83 -23.11
C MET A 101 -12.52 -14.67 -22.86
N GLN A 102 -12.25 -15.08 -21.61
CA GLN A 102 -11.10 -15.92 -21.29
C GLN A 102 -11.16 -17.29 -21.99
N VAL A 103 -12.34 -17.91 -22.03
CA VAL A 103 -12.56 -19.17 -22.75
C VAL A 103 -12.29 -19.01 -24.25
N GLN A 104 -12.77 -17.92 -24.87
CA GLN A 104 -12.54 -17.64 -26.28
C GLN A 104 -11.05 -17.40 -26.59
N LEU A 105 -10.34 -16.66 -25.74
CA LEU A 105 -8.91 -16.41 -25.90
C LEU A 105 -8.06 -17.68 -25.71
N GLU A 106 -8.43 -18.55 -24.77
CA GLU A 106 -7.78 -19.85 -24.59
C GLU A 106 -7.99 -20.74 -25.84
N GLN A 107 -9.21 -20.81 -26.37
CA GLN A 107 -9.50 -21.55 -27.60
C GLN A 107 -8.68 -21.03 -28.77
N TRP A 108 -8.57 -19.72 -28.92
CA TRP A 108 -7.74 -19.09 -29.95
C TRP A 108 -6.25 -19.48 -29.83
N LEU A 109 -5.70 -19.50 -28.61
CA LEU A 109 -4.31 -19.94 -28.36
C LEU A 109 -4.11 -21.41 -28.72
N LEU A 110 -5.04 -22.28 -28.34
CA LEU A 110 -4.96 -23.72 -28.62
C LEU A 110 -5.03 -23.99 -30.13
N GLN A 111 -5.90 -23.28 -30.86
CA GLN A 111 -5.99 -23.40 -32.32
C GLN A 111 -4.71 -22.94 -33.03
N ARG A 112 -4.07 -21.88 -32.53
CA ARG A 112 -2.89 -21.29 -33.17
C ARG A 112 -1.56 -21.96 -32.79
N TYR A 113 -1.43 -22.41 -31.54
CA TYR A 113 -0.16 -22.90 -30.97
C TYR A 113 -0.25 -24.29 -30.34
N GLY A 114 -1.28 -25.08 -30.64
CA GLY A 114 -1.57 -26.37 -30.00
C GLY A 114 -0.34 -27.28 -29.80
N GLN A 115 0.54 -27.34 -30.80
CA GLN A 115 1.75 -28.16 -30.80
C GLN A 115 2.69 -27.90 -29.61
N VAL A 116 2.78 -26.65 -29.14
CA VAL A 116 3.69 -26.25 -28.04
C VAL A 116 3.19 -26.74 -26.68
N PHE A 117 1.89 -27.01 -26.54
CA PHE A 117 1.30 -27.46 -25.28
C PHE A 117 1.42 -28.95 -25.05
N ASP A 118 1.63 -29.73 -26.11
CA ASP A 118 1.82 -31.18 -26.05
C ASP A 118 3.20 -31.54 -25.47
N ASP A 119 4.17 -30.63 -25.56
CA ASP A 119 5.56 -30.82 -25.10
C ASP A 119 5.75 -30.72 -23.57
N GLY A 120 4.68 -30.57 -22.79
CA GLY A 120 4.72 -30.76 -21.34
C GLY A 120 5.71 -29.86 -20.58
N ILE A 121 5.62 -28.53 -20.75
CA ILE A 121 6.52 -27.58 -20.07
C ILE A 121 6.25 -27.58 -18.55
N PRO A 122 7.22 -27.99 -17.71
CA PRO A 122 7.01 -28.10 -16.27
C PRO A 122 6.79 -26.73 -15.61
N ARG A 123 5.79 -26.64 -14.72
CA ARG A 123 5.53 -25.45 -13.90
C ARG A 123 6.34 -25.52 -12.61
N ILE A 124 7.16 -24.50 -12.34
CA ILE A 124 7.89 -24.35 -11.08
C ILE A 124 6.96 -23.71 -10.03
N GLU A 125 6.99 -24.19 -8.78
CA GLU A 125 6.12 -23.69 -7.69
C GLU A 125 6.19 -22.16 -7.48
N THR A 126 7.38 -21.56 -7.61
CA THR A 126 7.56 -20.10 -7.53
C THR A 126 6.76 -19.33 -8.57
N ASN A 127 6.49 -19.94 -9.73
CA ASN A 127 5.68 -19.33 -10.78
C ASN A 127 4.21 -19.26 -10.37
N ILE A 128 3.71 -20.28 -9.63
CA ILE A 128 2.32 -20.36 -9.19
C ILE A 128 2.03 -19.24 -8.18
N ALA A 129 2.95 -18.98 -7.25
CA ALA A 129 2.81 -17.89 -6.30
C ALA A 129 2.75 -16.52 -7.01
N ASP A 130 3.67 -16.25 -7.95
CA ASP A 130 3.70 -14.97 -8.67
C ASP A 130 2.46 -14.77 -9.56
N GLU A 131 1.98 -15.84 -10.19
CA GLU A 131 0.72 -15.85 -10.95
C GLU A 131 -0.48 -15.53 -10.04
N THR A 132 -0.52 -16.14 -8.86
CA THR A 132 -1.59 -15.89 -7.87
C THR A 132 -1.55 -14.44 -7.38
N TYR A 133 -0.37 -13.90 -7.08
CA TYR A 133 -0.23 -12.49 -6.71
C TYR A 133 -0.70 -11.56 -7.83
N PHE A 134 -0.34 -11.85 -9.07
CA PHE A 134 -0.81 -11.05 -10.20
C PHE A 134 -2.33 -11.13 -10.38
N ALA A 135 -2.94 -12.31 -10.19
CA ALA A 135 -4.40 -12.45 -10.20
C ALA A 135 -5.06 -11.61 -9.10
N VAL A 136 -4.49 -11.57 -7.89
CA VAL A 136 -4.95 -10.71 -6.79
C VAL A 136 -4.82 -9.22 -7.13
N GLU A 137 -3.76 -8.82 -7.83
CA GLU A 137 -3.57 -7.45 -8.31
C GLU A 137 -4.65 -7.05 -9.33
N ILE A 138 -4.95 -7.91 -10.30
CA ILE A 138 -6.03 -7.70 -11.28
C ILE A 138 -7.39 -7.62 -10.59
N GLU A 139 -7.69 -8.52 -9.65
CA GLU A 139 -8.95 -8.48 -8.90
C GLU A 139 -9.07 -7.19 -8.07
N THR A 140 -7.96 -6.76 -7.44
CA THR A 140 -7.95 -5.50 -6.70
C THR A 140 -8.25 -4.32 -7.63
N LEU A 141 -7.67 -4.29 -8.84
CA LEU A 141 -8.00 -3.27 -9.84
C LEU A 141 -9.46 -3.32 -10.30
N ARG A 142 -10.00 -4.52 -10.54
CA ARG A 142 -11.42 -4.69 -10.89
C ARG A 142 -12.34 -4.10 -9.83
N ARG A 143 -12.04 -4.29 -8.55
CA ARG A 143 -12.82 -3.73 -7.43
C ARG A 143 -12.67 -2.22 -7.33
N LEU A 144 -11.48 -1.69 -7.56
CA LEU A 144 -11.27 -0.23 -7.58
C LEU A 144 -12.07 0.46 -8.68
N LEU A 145 -12.18 -0.20 -9.84
CA LEU A 145 -12.84 0.27 -11.06
C LEU A 145 -14.30 -0.16 -11.19
N GLU A 146 -14.85 -0.89 -10.21
CA GLU A 146 -16.24 -1.34 -10.17
C GLU A 146 -17.26 -0.21 -10.45
N PRO A 147 -17.08 1.04 -9.95
CA PRO A 147 -17.99 2.14 -10.29
C PRO A 147 -18.06 2.51 -11.77
N LEU A 148 -17.03 2.18 -12.56
CA LEU A 148 -17.01 2.44 -14.01
C LEU A 148 -17.75 1.38 -14.83
N ARG A 149 -18.00 0.20 -14.25
CA ARG A 149 -18.76 -0.88 -14.92
C ARG A 149 -20.27 -0.68 -14.80
N GLY A 150 -20.72 0.06 -13.80
CA GLY A 150 -22.15 0.24 -13.50
C GLY A 150 -22.77 -0.90 -12.69
N ASP A 151 -21.97 -1.92 -12.32
CA ASP A 151 -22.43 -3.11 -11.58
C ASP A 151 -22.81 -2.80 -10.11
N CYS A 152 -22.32 -1.70 -9.55
CA CYS A 152 -22.42 -1.44 -8.12
C CYS A 152 -22.53 0.05 -7.78
N ALA A 153 -23.39 0.37 -6.83
CA ALA A 153 -23.61 1.73 -6.32
C ALA A 153 -22.54 2.15 -5.28
N SER A 154 -21.34 1.54 -5.32
CA SER A 154 -20.28 1.85 -4.36
C SER A 154 -19.83 3.31 -4.51
N PRO A 155 -19.79 4.09 -3.42
CA PRO A 155 -19.39 5.49 -3.50
C PRO A 155 -17.91 5.62 -3.90
N VAL A 156 -17.61 6.64 -4.69
CA VAL A 156 -16.23 7.04 -4.98
C VAL A 156 -15.83 8.13 -4.00
N TYR A 157 -14.86 7.84 -3.14
CA TYR A 157 -14.30 8.80 -2.20
C TYR A 157 -13.18 9.60 -2.84
N TRP A 158 -13.56 10.54 -3.70
CA TRP A 158 -12.64 11.40 -4.44
C TRP A 158 -11.63 12.13 -3.54
N HIS A 159 -10.41 12.32 -4.04
CA HIS A 159 -9.37 13.03 -3.31
C HIS A 159 -9.73 14.48 -2.94
N ASN A 160 -10.58 15.13 -3.74
CA ASN A 160 -11.07 16.48 -3.46
C ASN A 160 -11.98 16.55 -2.22
N ALA A 161 -12.59 15.43 -1.82
CA ALA A 161 -13.38 15.35 -0.59
C ALA A 161 -12.50 15.27 0.67
N ARG A 162 -11.20 14.97 0.54
CA ARG A 162 -10.26 14.72 1.66
C ARG A 162 -9.60 16.00 2.20
N ARG A 163 -10.40 17.04 2.46
CA ARG A 163 -9.94 18.39 2.84
C ARG A 163 -9.34 18.52 4.24
N ALA A 164 -9.55 17.55 5.12
CA ALA A 164 -9.03 17.56 6.49
C ALA A 164 -7.52 17.31 6.59
N SER A 165 -6.88 16.77 5.53
CA SER A 165 -5.44 16.52 5.48
C SER A 165 -4.89 16.82 4.07
N PRO A 166 -4.89 18.10 3.64
CA PRO A 166 -4.62 18.47 2.25
C PRO A 166 -3.18 18.16 1.82
N THR A 167 -2.20 18.28 2.72
CA THR A 167 -0.79 18.04 2.42
C THR A 167 -0.52 16.60 1.94
N LYS A 168 -1.17 15.60 2.55
CA LYS A 168 -1.02 14.20 2.15
C LYS A 168 -1.67 13.93 0.78
N ALA A 169 -2.91 14.42 0.60
CA ALA A 169 -3.62 14.30 -0.68
C ALA A 169 -2.83 14.96 -1.82
N ARG A 170 -2.26 16.14 -1.58
CA ARG A 170 -1.39 16.83 -2.54
C ARG A 170 -0.15 16.00 -2.90
N LYS A 171 0.59 15.50 -1.91
CA LYS A 171 1.78 14.66 -2.13
C LYS A 171 1.47 13.42 -2.96
N GLN A 172 0.35 12.74 -2.69
CA GLN A 172 -0.05 11.58 -3.48
C GLN A 172 -0.36 11.94 -4.93
N LEU A 173 -1.13 13.01 -5.17
CA LEU A 173 -1.45 13.44 -6.52
C LEU A 173 -0.18 13.89 -7.28
N GLU A 174 0.75 14.59 -6.63
CA GLU A 174 2.05 14.95 -7.23
C GLU A 174 2.87 13.73 -7.63
N ALA A 175 2.87 12.68 -6.80
CA ALA A 175 3.50 11.42 -7.13
C ALA A 175 2.77 10.70 -8.29
N SER A 176 1.43 10.72 -8.31
CA SER A 176 0.62 10.15 -9.39
C SER A 176 0.91 10.82 -10.73
N ILE A 177 1.13 12.14 -10.77
CA ILE A 177 1.56 12.86 -11.98
C ILE A 177 2.85 12.24 -12.55
N LYS A 178 3.82 11.92 -11.69
CA LYS A 178 5.08 11.31 -12.12
C LYS A 178 4.84 9.91 -12.71
N VAL A 179 4.03 9.08 -12.04
CA VAL A 179 3.68 7.73 -12.51
C VAL A 179 3.01 7.79 -13.88
N VAL A 180 1.99 8.65 -14.04
CA VAL A 180 1.26 8.80 -15.31
C VAL A 180 2.19 9.26 -16.44
N ASN A 181 3.06 10.23 -16.18
CA ASN A 181 4.00 10.72 -17.20
C ASN A 181 5.02 9.66 -17.61
N VAL A 182 5.54 8.86 -16.67
CA VAL A 182 6.41 7.72 -16.99
C VAL A 182 5.64 6.69 -17.80
N PHE A 183 4.43 6.34 -17.39
CA PHE A 183 3.59 5.40 -18.11
C PHE A 183 3.27 5.84 -19.54
N LYS A 184 2.97 7.14 -19.77
CA LYS A 184 2.79 7.68 -21.13
C LYS A 184 4.04 7.49 -22.00
N LYS A 185 5.23 7.72 -21.44
CA LYS A 185 6.49 7.47 -22.15
C LYS A 185 6.68 5.99 -22.46
N ASP A 186 6.35 5.11 -21.51
CA ASP A 186 6.42 3.66 -21.71
C ASP A 186 5.46 3.19 -22.80
N LEU A 187 4.24 3.75 -22.87
CA LEU A 187 3.28 3.45 -23.94
C LEU A 187 3.80 3.91 -25.31
N ILE A 188 4.38 5.10 -25.41
CA ILE A 188 4.99 5.60 -26.65
C ILE A 188 6.16 4.69 -27.05
N ALA A 189 7.00 4.30 -26.09
CA ALA A 189 8.11 3.39 -26.32
C ALA A 189 7.61 2.02 -26.80
N ALA A 190 6.56 1.46 -26.18
CA ALA A 190 5.98 0.19 -26.58
C ALA A 190 5.36 0.24 -27.99
N ILE A 191 4.89 1.39 -28.46
CA ILE A 191 4.43 1.55 -29.85
C ILE A 191 5.59 1.48 -30.83
N GLN A 192 6.75 2.03 -30.47
CA GLN A 192 7.93 2.10 -31.34
C GLN A 192 8.79 0.82 -31.27
N PHE A 193 8.93 0.27 -30.07
CA PHE A 193 9.79 -0.86 -29.74
C PHE A 193 9.10 -1.67 -28.63
N ASP A 194 8.32 -2.66 -29.04
CA ASP A 194 7.68 -3.56 -28.09
C ASP A 194 8.59 -4.77 -27.79
N PRO A 195 9.03 -4.98 -26.54
CA PRO A 195 9.74 -6.18 -26.18
C PRO A 195 8.83 -7.40 -26.38
N GLN A 196 9.25 -8.32 -27.26
CA GLN A 196 8.47 -9.52 -27.57
C GLN A 196 8.32 -10.49 -26.39
N GLU A 197 9.21 -10.41 -25.39
CA GLU A 197 9.14 -11.26 -24.20
C GLU A 197 8.64 -10.47 -22.98
N ARG A 198 7.37 -10.69 -22.63
CA ARG A 198 6.72 -10.21 -21.40
C ARG A 198 6.73 -11.32 -20.35
N LYS A 199 6.65 -10.94 -19.07
CA LYS A 199 6.62 -11.90 -17.95
C LYS A 199 5.78 -11.39 -16.78
N ILE A 200 5.12 -12.34 -16.12
CA ILE A 200 4.45 -12.14 -14.82
C ILE A 200 5.39 -12.54 -13.68
N VAL A 201 6.15 -13.61 -13.89
CA VAL A 201 7.02 -14.23 -12.89
C VAL A 201 8.26 -13.38 -12.68
N ASN A 202 8.58 -13.10 -11.41
CA ASN A 202 9.82 -12.43 -11.07
C ASN A 202 10.97 -13.47 -11.07
N PRO A 203 12.07 -13.23 -11.83
CA PRO A 203 13.17 -14.19 -11.94
C PRO A 203 14.04 -14.29 -10.67
N LEU A 204 13.80 -13.47 -9.64
CA LEU A 204 14.56 -13.51 -8.40
C LEU A 204 14.43 -14.88 -7.70
N PRO A 205 15.52 -15.51 -7.25
CA PRO A 205 15.43 -16.73 -6.45
C PRO A 205 14.82 -16.43 -5.07
N ILE A 206 14.42 -17.48 -4.34
CA ILE A 206 14.01 -17.37 -2.94
C ILE A 206 15.15 -16.71 -2.16
N SER A 207 14.93 -15.46 -1.73
CA SER A 207 15.95 -14.58 -1.18
C SER A 207 15.29 -13.46 -0.38
N VAL A 208 16.07 -12.77 0.44
CA VAL A 208 15.63 -11.60 1.21
C VAL A 208 15.11 -10.50 0.28
N GLU A 209 15.70 -10.36 -0.91
CA GLU A 209 15.27 -9.44 -1.95
C GLU A 209 13.91 -9.83 -2.52
N ARG A 210 13.69 -11.10 -2.85
CA ARG A 210 12.38 -11.59 -3.31
C ARG A 210 11.31 -11.38 -2.24
N SER A 211 11.60 -11.71 -0.98
CA SER A 211 10.66 -11.50 0.13
C SER A 211 10.27 -10.03 0.27
N ALA A 212 11.23 -9.10 0.21
CA ALA A 212 10.89 -7.68 0.29
C ALA A 212 10.11 -7.16 -0.91
N PHE A 213 10.41 -7.65 -2.12
CA PHE A 213 9.64 -7.31 -3.32
C PHE A 213 8.19 -7.76 -3.17
N VAL A 214 7.96 -9.01 -2.74
CA VAL A 214 6.62 -9.54 -2.46
C VAL A 214 5.92 -8.73 -1.36
N SER A 215 6.62 -8.39 -0.27
CA SER A 215 6.07 -7.54 0.79
C SER A 215 5.64 -6.17 0.27
N LEU A 216 6.43 -5.53 -0.60
CA LEU A 216 6.06 -4.25 -1.19
C LEU A 216 4.81 -4.35 -2.08
N LYS A 217 4.70 -5.42 -2.89
CA LYS A 217 3.49 -5.69 -3.67
C LYS A 217 2.26 -5.89 -2.77
N GLN A 218 2.41 -6.64 -1.68
CA GLN A 218 1.33 -6.89 -0.72
C GLN A 218 0.87 -5.59 -0.05
N ILE A 219 1.81 -4.78 0.45
CA ILE A 219 1.50 -3.50 1.10
C ILE A 219 0.82 -2.55 0.09
N ARG A 220 1.28 -2.48 -1.17
CA ARG A 220 0.61 -1.71 -2.23
C ARG A 220 -0.82 -2.19 -2.46
N THR A 221 -1.04 -3.50 -2.52
CA THR A 221 -2.38 -4.08 -2.67
C THR A 221 -3.28 -3.74 -1.48
N ASP A 222 -2.77 -3.84 -0.25
CA ASP A 222 -3.55 -3.51 0.95
C ASP A 222 -3.88 -2.01 1.03
N ALA A 223 -2.94 -1.14 0.62
CA ALA A 223 -3.19 0.30 0.48
C ALA A 223 -4.25 0.59 -0.58
N CYS A 224 -4.24 -0.12 -1.71
CA CYS A 224 -5.30 -0.04 -2.72
C CYS A 224 -6.65 -0.40 -2.12
N LYS A 225 -6.74 -1.51 -1.39
CA LYS A 225 -7.98 -1.96 -0.73
C LYS A 225 -8.51 -0.92 0.27
N GLY A 226 -7.63 -0.29 1.04
CA GLY A 226 -8.01 0.79 1.96
C GLY A 226 -8.65 2.00 1.28
N THR A 227 -8.34 2.28 0.01
CA THR A 227 -8.92 3.40 -0.75
C THR A 227 -10.39 3.17 -1.16
N LEU A 228 -10.91 1.94 -0.99
CA LEU A 228 -12.33 1.64 -1.17
C LEU A 228 -13.18 2.25 -0.05
N TYR A 229 -12.61 2.49 1.13
CA TYR A 229 -13.35 2.92 2.32
C TYR A 229 -12.98 4.34 2.73
N TRP A 230 -13.95 5.08 3.31
CA TRP A 230 -13.68 6.42 3.81
C TRP A 230 -12.62 6.39 4.92
N ASP A 231 -12.81 5.51 5.90
CA ASP A 231 -12.03 5.50 7.14
C ASP A 231 -10.63 4.92 7.01
N GLU A 232 -10.35 4.16 5.95
CA GLU A 232 -9.12 3.40 5.76
C GLU A 232 -8.11 4.07 4.83
N TYR A 233 -8.56 5.06 4.09
CA TYR A 233 -7.71 5.88 3.26
C TYR A 233 -6.64 6.59 4.11
N ASN A 234 -5.38 6.32 3.82
CA ASN A 234 -4.20 6.88 4.49
C ASN A 234 -4.24 6.70 6.01
N GLN A 235 -4.79 5.57 6.48
CA GLN A 235 -4.66 5.21 7.89
C GLN A 235 -3.20 5.15 8.23
N SER A 236 -2.81 6.04 9.14
CA SER A 236 -1.56 5.92 9.83
C SER A 236 -1.88 5.05 11.05
N SER A 237 -1.22 3.91 11.24
CA SER A 237 -1.50 2.90 12.28
C SER A 237 -1.48 3.37 13.75
N LEU A 238 -1.07 4.60 14.07
CA LEU A 238 -1.21 5.34 15.36
C LEU A 238 -2.65 5.73 15.70
N VAL A 239 -3.58 4.81 15.50
CA VAL A 239 -4.84 4.84 16.22
C VAL A 239 -4.88 3.64 17.16
N LEU A 240 -3.80 3.45 17.91
CA LEU A 240 -3.53 2.22 18.66
C LEU A 240 -4.41 2.03 19.90
N THR A 241 -5.32 2.97 20.21
CA THR A 241 -6.16 2.86 21.41
C THR A 241 -7.61 2.57 21.05
N LEU A 242 -8.15 1.52 21.69
CA LEU A 242 -9.60 1.26 21.72
C LEU A 242 -10.38 2.51 22.12
N PHE A 243 -9.81 3.33 23.00
CA PHE A 243 -10.41 4.61 23.40
C PHE A 243 -10.59 5.56 22.21
N TYR A 244 -9.57 5.76 21.38
CA TYR A 244 -9.74 6.60 20.19
C TYR A 244 -10.83 6.03 19.28
N HIS A 245 -10.81 4.73 18.98
CA HIS A 245 -11.81 4.15 18.09
C HIS A 245 -13.23 4.25 18.68
N ALA A 246 -13.39 4.03 19.98
CA ALA A 246 -14.64 4.22 20.69
C ALA A 246 -15.09 5.69 20.68
N TYR A 247 -14.16 6.63 20.91
CA TYR A 247 -14.43 8.06 20.89
C TYR A 247 -14.79 8.55 19.48
N LYS A 248 -14.02 8.16 18.46
CA LYS A 248 -14.33 8.41 17.04
C LYS A 248 -15.73 7.88 16.72
N GLY A 249 -16.01 6.63 17.07
CA GLY A 249 -17.32 6.01 16.85
C GLY A 249 -18.46 6.74 17.58
N LEU A 250 -18.22 7.20 18.81
CA LEU A 250 -19.18 7.99 19.58
C LEU A 250 -19.44 9.33 18.89
N VAL A 251 -18.40 10.09 18.55
CA VAL A 251 -18.52 11.42 17.92
C VAL A 251 -19.19 11.31 16.55
N CYS A 252 -18.87 10.30 15.74
CA CYS A 252 -19.55 10.08 14.46
C CYS A 252 -21.07 9.87 14.63
N ARG A 253 -21.52 9.30 15.76
CA ARG A 253 -22.94 9.06 16.06
C ARG A 253 -23.61 10.26 16.72
N THR A 254 -22.94 10.91 17.67
CA THR A 254 -23.54 11.97 18.50
C THR A 254 -23.35 13.37 17.93
N ASN A 255 -22.30 13.59 17.12
CA ASN A 255 -22.00 14.87 16.50
C ASN A 255 -21.38 14.69 15.10
N PRO A 256 -22.20 14.34 14.09
CA PRO A 256 -21.71 14.06 12.73
C PRO A 256 -21.06 15.28 12.07
N THR A 257 -21.54 16.50 12.36
CA THR A 257 -20.95 17.74 11.83
C THR A 257 -19.51 17.92 12.28
N LYS A 258 -19.24 17.69 13.58
CA LYS A 258 -17.88 17.73 14.12
C LYS A 258 -17.00 16.62 13.54
N ALA A 259 -17.55 15.41 13.40
CA ALA A 259 -16.84 14.29 12.77
C ALA A 259 -16.44 14.60 11.32
N ARG A 260 -17.30 15.24 10.53
CA ARG A 260 -16.97 15.69 9.16
C ARG A 260 -15.91 16.78 9.14
N LYS A 261 -15.99 17.78 10.04
CA LYS A 261 -14.95 18.81 10.18
C LYS A 261 -13.56 18.20 10.47
N TRP A 262 -13.53 17.11 11.23
CA TRP A 262 -12.32 16.34 11.53
C TRP A 262 -11.93 15.30 10.46
N GLY A 263 -12.71 15.17 9.38
CA GLY A 263 -12.46 14.21 8.31
C GLY A 263 -12.76 12.75 8.68
N TRP A 264 -13.44 12.50 9.79
CA TRP A 264 -13.81 11.15 10.26
C TRP A 264 -15.05 10.60 9.56
N LEU A 265 -15.84 11.46 8.93
CA LEU A 265 -16.95 11.09 8.08
C LEU A 265 -16.79 11.75 6.71
N PRO A 266 -17.30 11.11 5.63
CA PRO A 266 -17.34 11.73 4.32
C PRO A 266 -18.22 12.98 4.33
N PRO A 267 -18.00 13.92 3.39
CA PRO A 267 -18.97 14.99 3.15
C PRO A 267 -20.33 14.40 2.76
N GLU A 268 -21.39 15.19 2.94
CA GLU A 268 -22.77 14.75 2.63
C GLU A 268 -22.96 14.50 1.14
N THR A 269 -22.27 15.26 0.30
CA THR A 269 -22.25 15.08 -1.15
C THR A 269 -20.86 14.67 -1.59
N LEU A 270 -20.79 13.56 -2.34
CA LEU A 270 -19.56 13.07 -2.97
C LEU A 270 -19.59 13.45 -4.46
N GLU A 271 -19.28 14.71 -4.74
CA GLU A 271 -19.21 15.19 -6.13
C GLU A 271 -17.87 14.83 -6.78
N ALA A 272 -17.96 14.31 -8.00
CA ALA A 272 -16.78 14.11 -8.84
C ALA A 272 -16.08 15.43 -9.16
N PRO A 273 -14.74 15.44 -9.26
CA PRO A 273 -14.01 16.63 -9.69
C PRO A 273 -14.50 17.12 -11.06
N ARG A 274 -14.78 18.42 -11.15
CA ARG A 274 -15.27 19.02 -12.40
C ARG A 274 -14.14 19.14 -13.44
N PRO A 275 -14.45 18.99 -14.73
CA PRO A 275 -13.49 19.26 -15.80
C PRO A 275 -13.03 20.72 -15.73
N SER A 276 -11.71 20.94 -15.76
CA SER A 276 -11.14 22.29 -15.75
C SER A 276 -11.13 22.93 -17.14
N SER A 277 -11.16 22.10 -18.18
CA SER A 277 -11.27 22.48 -19.59
C SER A 277 -11.91 21.32 -20.35
N ALA A 278 -12.67 21.62 -21.39
CA ALA A 278 -13.24 20.60 -22.27
C ALA A 278 -12.19 19.89 -23.13
N GLN A 279 -11.07 20.56 -23.46
CA GLN A 279 -10.02 20.04 -24.32
C GLN A 279 -8.66 20.02 -23.61
N ALA A 280 -7.88 18.97 -23.88
CA ALA A 280 -6.51 18.82 -23.41
C ALA A 280 -5.53 19.36 -24.46
N CYS A 281 -4.61 20.21 -24.02
CA CYS A 281 -3.54 20.78 -24.83
C CYS A 281 -2.26 19.94 -24.75
N LEU A 282 -1.32 20.21 -25.66
CA LEU A 282 0.02 19.62 -25.61
C LEU A 282 0.67 19.87 -24.23
N GLY A 283 1.16 18.80 -23.60
CA GLY A 283 1.73 18.84 -22.26
C GLY A 283 0.76 18.51 -21.12
N ASP A 284 -0.55 18.48 -21.38
CA ASP A 284 -1.53 18.07 -20.38
C ASP A 284 -1.52 16.54 -20.16
N LEU A 285 -2.00 16.12 -18.99
CA LEU A 285 -2.00 14.72 -18.59
C LEU A 285 -2.90 13.86 -19.49
N ALA A 286 -4.11 14.34 -19.77
CA ALA A 286 -5.08 13.66 -20.63
C ALA A 286 -4.73 13.74 -22.13
N HIS A 287 -3.80 14.61 -22.53
CA HIS A 287 -3.42 14.72 -23.93
C HIS A 287 -2.62 13.50 -24.40
N TRP A 288 -3.09 12.84 -25.45
CA TRP A 288 -2.38 11.75 -26.11
C TRP A 288 -1.98 12.16 -27.54
N PRO A 289 -0.68 12.15 -27.89
CA PRO A 289 -0.21 12.69 -29.17
C PRO A 289 -0.47 11.74 -30.37
N LEU A 290 -0.75 10.46 -30.12
CA LEU A 290 -0.90 9.43 -31.16
C LEU A 290 -2.35 8.95 -31.28
N ARG A 291 -3.33 9.87 -31.26
CA ARG A 291 -4.75 9.52 -31.44
C ARG A 291 -4.94 8.92 -32.84
N GLN A 292 -5.29 7.65 -32.89
CA GLN A 292 -5.66 6.94 -34.12
C GLN A 292 -7.19 6.83 -34.19
N GLU A 293 -7.75 6.96 -35.38
CA GLU A 293 -9.19 6.78 -35.60
C GLU A 293 -9.59 5.32 -35.36
N GLY A 294 -10.68 5.10 -34.62
CA GLY A 294 -11.37 3.80 -34.53
C GLY A 294 -11.04 2.90 -33.33
N ASN A 295 -9.89 3.05 -32.66
CA ASN A 295 -9.60 2.26 -31.45
C ASN A 295 -8.62 2.95 -30.50
N ASN A 296 -9.12 3.87 -29.66
CA ASN A 296 -8.28 4.69 -28.81
C ASN A 296 -7.98 4.03 -27.44
N LYS A 297 -7.54 2.77 -27.46
CA LYS A 297 -7.15 1.99 -26.27
C LYS A 297 -6.14 2.73 -25.38
N TYR A 298 -5.24 3.51 -25.98
CA TYR A 298 -4.25 4.30 -25.24
C TYR A 298 -4.89 5.45 -24.46
N ASP A 299 -5.89 6.12 -25.04
CA ASP A 299 -6.64 7.17 -24.36
C ASP A 299 -7.47 6.57 -23.21
N LEU A 300 -8.05 5.37 -23.39
CA LEU A 300 -8.69 4.64 -22.28
C LEU A 300 -7.71 4.27 -21.18
N LEU A 301 -6.52 3.75 -21.51
CA LEU A 301 -5.48 3.45 -20.52
C LEU A 301 -5.09 4.70 -19.72
N ILE A 302 -4.87 5.83 -20.40
CA ILE A 302 -4.47 7.09 -19.77
C ILE A 302 -5.61 7.63 -18.91
N ARG A 303 -6.83 7.74 -19.44
CA ARG A 303 -7.99 8.23 -18.69
C ARG A 303 -8.30 7.35 -17.50
N THR A 304 -8.13 6.04 -17.61
CA THR A 304 -8.26 5.12 -16.46
C THR A 304 -7.22 5.43 -15.38
N ALA A 305 -5.96 5.66 -15.75
CA ALA A 305 -4.92 6.07 -14.81
C ALA A 305 -5.25 7.43 -14.15
N LEU A 306 -5.80 8.40 -14.89
CA LEU A 306 -6.23 9.68 -14.33
C LEU A 306 -7.42 9.52 -13.38
N TRP A 307 -8.39 8.69 -13.74
CA TRP A 307 -9.55 8.39 -12.91
C TRP A 307 -9.12 7.75 -11.59
N LEU A 308 -8.25 6.74 -11.65
CA LEU A 308 -7.69 6.11 -10.45
C LEU A 308 -6.90 7.10 -9.60
N ALA A 309 -6.16 8.03 -10.22
CA ALA A 309 -5.42 9.06 -9.47
C ALA A 309 -6.35 9.95 -8.65
N LEU A 310 -7.49 10.33 -9.24
CA LEU A 310 -8.47 11.22 -8.61
C LEU A 310 -9.37 10.50 -7.60
N GLY A 311 -9.74 9.25 -7.88
CA GLY A 311 -10.68 8.48 -7.06
C GLY A 311 -10.03 7.62 -5.98
N ARG A 312 -8.80 7.13 -6.22
CA ARG A 312 -8.15 6.07 -5.42
C ARG A 312 -6.68 6.34 -5.06
N GLY A 313 -6.04 7.31 -5.72
CA GLY A 313 -4.72 7.81 -5.32
C GLY A 313 -3.52 7.04 -5.86
N LEU A 314 -2.36 7.34 -5.28
CA LEU A 314 -1.07 6.86 -5.79
C LEU A 314 -0.98 5.32 -5.87
N PRO A 315 -1.34 4.54 -4.82
CA PRO A 315 -1.19 3.08 -4.88
C PRO A 315 -1.96 2.46 -6.04
N ALA A 316 -3.18 2.95 -6.31
CA ALA A 316 -4.05 2.44 -7.35
C ALA A 316 -3.54 2.74 -8.76
N VAL A 317 -3.08 3.97 -9.02
CA VAL A 317 -2.47 4.34 -10.31
C VAL A 317 -1.20 3.56 -10.55
N HIS A 318 -0.37 3.45 -9.51
CA HIS A 318 0.88 2.72 -9.55
C HIS A 318 0.64 1.24 -9.91
N LEU A 319 -0.31 0.60 -9.22
CA LEU A 319 -0.74 -0.77 -9.50
C LEU A 319 -1.26 -0.92 -10.94
N PHE A 320 -2.15 -0.04 -11.39
CA PHE A 320 -2.72 -0.08 -12.73
C PHE A 320 -1.66 0.02 -13.82
N CYS A 321 -0.76 1.01 -13.72
CA CYS A 321 0.29 1.19 -14.71
C CYS A 321 1.26 0.00 -14.76
N ASP A 322 1.58 -0.61 -13.60
CA ASP A 322 2.42 -1.80 -13.55
C ASP A 322 1.75 -3.04 -14.14
N CYS A 323 0.46 -3.25 -13.86
CA CYS A 323 -0.30 -4.33 -14.49
C CYS A 323 -0.42 -4.11 -16.00
N ALA A 324 -0.69 -2.89 -16.45
CA ALA A 324 -0.77 -2.55 -17.88
C ALA A 324 0.55 -2.85 -18.61
N ARG A 325 1.71 -2.64 -17.98
CA ARG A 325 3.04 -2.95 -18.56
C ARG A 325 3.26 -4.45 -18.82
N VAL A 326 2.44 -5.34 -18.29
CA VAL A 326 2.52 -6.78 -18.62
C VAL A 326 1.94 -7.06 -20.02
N PHE A 327 1.06 -6.19 -20.50
CA PHE A 327 0.38 -6.32 -21.79
C PHE A 327 1.05 -5.48 -22.88
N THR A 328 0.64 -5.71 -24.12
CA THR A 328 1.20 -5.07 -25.31
C THR A 328 0.14 -4.53 -26.26
N SER A 329 0.53 -3.64 -27.18
CA SER A 329 -0.27 -3.24 -28.32
C SER A 329 -0.30 -4.27 -29.45
N LEU A 330 0.66 -5.19 -29.50
CA LEU A 330 0.89 -6.10 -30.60
C LEU A 330 0.11 -7.41 -30.44
N MET A 331 -0.48 -7.87 -31.55
CA MET A 331 -1.06 -9.21 -31.62
C MET A 331 0.04 -10.27 -31.51
N PRO A 332 -0.22 -11.42 -30.84
CA PRO A 332 0.73 -12.53 -30.79
C PRO A 332 1.18 -12.99 -32.20
N PRO A 333 2.51 -13.03 -32.46
CA PRO A 333 3.05 -13.39 -33.78
C PRO A 333 2.81 -14.87 -34.08
N GLU A 334 2.69 -15.24 -35.36
CA GLU A 334 2.47 -16.64 -35.79
C GLU A 334 3.53 -17.60 -35.27
N HIS A 335 4.78 -17.14 -35.15
CA HIS A 335 5.91 -17.91 -34.64
C HIS A 335 6.41 -17.33 -33.32
N ALA A 336 5.53 -17.33 -32.30
CA ALA A 336 5.90 -16.92 -30.95
C ALA A 336 6.84 -17.94 -30.27
N SER A 337 7.71 -17.47 -29.38
CA SER A 337 8.58 -18.37 -28.61
C SER A 337 7.76 -19.26 -27.67
N PRO A 338 8.19 -20.50 -27.36
CA PRO A 338 7.47 -21.38 -26.44
C PRO A 338 7.22 -20.73 -25.06
N LYS A 339 8.18 -19.93 -24.57
CA LYS A 339 8.04 -19.15 -23.33
C LYS A 339 6.95 -18.09 -23.44
N GLY A 340 6.91 -17.37 -24.57
CA GLY A 340 5.87 -16.39 -24.86
C GLY A 340 4.48 -17.04 -24.93
N ILE A 341 4.35 -18.19 -25.58
CA ILE A 341 3.09 -18.94 -25.69
C ILE A 341 2.60 -19.39 -24.30
N VAL A 342 3.49 -19.94 -23.47
CA VAL A 342 3.16 -20.28 -22.07
C VAL A 342 2.74 -19.07 -21.26
N PHE A 343 3.39 -17.92 -21.45
CA PHE A 343 3.03 -16.67 -20.80
C PHE A 343 1.62 -16.20 -21.22
N LEU A 344 1.31 -16.20 -22.52
CA LEU A 344 0.00 -15.83 -23.03
C LEU A 344 -1.09 -16.74 -22.46
N ARG A 345 -0.83 -18.04 -22.39
CA ARG A 345 -1.74 -19.01 -21.78
C ARG A 345 -1.98 -18.75 -20.30
N ARG A 346 -0.97 -18.29 -19.56
CA ARG A 346 -1.15 -17.90 -18.15
C ARG A 346 -2.06 -16.69 -18.00
N LEU A 347 -1.95 -15.72 -18.93
CA LEU A 347 -2.86 -14.58 -18.96
C LEU A 347 -4.30 -15.00 -19.30
N THR A 348 -4.49 -15.97 -20.19
CA THR A 348 -5.84 -16.45 -20.56
C THR A 348 -6.49 -17.34 -19.50
N GLN A 349 -5.67 -17.89 -18.59
CA GLN A 349 -6.11 -18.76 -17.50
C GLN A 349 -6.13 -18.04 -16.14
N LEU A 350 -6.09 -16.70 -16.12
CA LEU A 350 -6.15 -15.94 -14.87
C LEU A 350 -7.48 -16.23 -14.16
N ARG A 351 -7.40 -16.88 -13.00
CA ARG A 351 -8.54 -17.10 -12.11
C ARG A 351 -8.52 -16.04 -11.04
N LEU A 352 -9.52 -15.16 -11.06
CA LEU A 352 -9.62 -14.10 -10.07
C LEU A 352 -10.24 -14.66 -8.78
N PRO A 353 -9.60 -14.46 -7.62
CA PRO A 353 -10.14 -14.94 -6.36
C PRO A 353 -11.42 -14.17 -6.02
N VAL A 354 -12.52 -14.89 -5.75
CA VAL A 354 -13.83 -14.32 -5.35
C VAL A 354 -13.82 -13.85 -3.88
N GLU A 355 -12.65 -13.71 -3.27
CA GLU A 355 -12.55 -13.27 -1.88
C GLU A 355 -13.09 -11.84 -1.78
N ALA A 356 -14.11 -11.66 -0.94
CA ALA A 356 -14.52 -10.33 -0.52
C ALA A 356 -13.28 -9.59 -0.02
N ILE A 357 -12.97 -8.45 -0.63
CA ILE A 357 -11.91 -7.56 -0.16
C ILE A 357 -12.34 -7.03 1.21
N ARG A 358 -12.04 -7.81 2.24
CA ARG A 358 -12.07 -7.36 3.61
C ARG A 358 -10.76 -6.65 3.83
N SER A 359 -10.84 -5.38 4.17
CA SER A 359 -9.76 -4.69 4.85
C SER A 359 -9.52 -5.40 6.18
N ASN A 360 -8.68 -6.43 6.15
CA ASN A 360 -8.25 -7.12 7.36
C ASN A 360 -7.21 -6.27 8.10
N LEU A 361 -7.44 -4.95 8.19
CA LEU A 361 -6.71 -4.05 9.09
C LEU A 361 -7.13 -4.43 10.51
N LYS A 362 -6.50 -5.50 11.03
CA LYS A 362 -6.63 -5.89 12.42
C LYS A 362 -6.03 -4.76 13.24
N VAL A 363 -6.87 -4.11 14.07
CA VAL A 363 -6.39 -3.27 15.17
C VAL A 363 -5.29 -4.05 15.89
N PRO A 364 -4.06 -3.53 15.99
CA PRO A 364 -2.96 -4.27 16.62
C PRO A 364 -3.23 -4.41 18.12
N VAL A 365 -3.95 -5.48 18.50
CA VAL A 365 -4.17 -6.02 19.85
C VAL A 365 -4.81 -5.04 20.86
N PRO A 366 -5.85 -5.44 21.61
CA PRO A 366 -6.46 -4.59 22.63
C PRO A 366 -5.46 -4.23 23.74
N PHE A 367 -5.38 -2.94 24.05
CA PHE A 367 -4.71 -2.38 25.24
C PHE A 367 -5.46 -2.81 26.53
N GLN A 368 -5.58 -4.11 26.78
CA GLN A 368 -6.34 -4.65 27.92
C GLN A 368 -5.56 -5.57 28.85
N LYS A 369 -4.25 -5.79 28.64
CA LYS A 369 -3.43 -6.50 29.62
C LYS A 369 -2.32 -5.61 30.18
N ARG A 370 -2.58 -5.06 31.37
CA ARG A 370 -1.64 -4.38 32.28
C ARG A 370 -0.43 -5.22 32.72
N SER A 371 -0.13 -6.36 32.08
CA SER A 371 0.87 -7.33 32.54
C SER A 371 1.96 -7.70 31.53
N LEU A 372 2.09 -7.01 30.39
CA LEU A 372 3.25 -7.18 29.50
C LEU A 372 4.13 -5.93 29.57
N LYS A 373 4.96 -5.86 30.62
CA LYS A 373 6.07 -4.89 30.78
C LYS A 373 7.23 -5.13 29.79
N SER A 374 7.03 -5.90 28.72
CA SER A 374 7.96 -5.97 27.59
C SER A 374 7.32 -5.22 26.43
N ASP A 375 7.55 -3.92 26.41
CA ASP A 375 7.06 -2.99 25.40
C ASP A 375 7.48 -3.42 23.99
N ASN A 376 6.54 -3.93 23.21
CA ASN A 376 6.68 -4.04 21.75
C ASN A 376 6.55 -2.68 21.06
N HIS A 377 6.87 -1.58 21.76
CA HIS A 377 6.85 -0.22 21.22
C HIS A 377 7.72 -0.11 19.97
N GLU A 378 8.85 -0.82 19.93
CA GLU A 378 9.72 -0.87 18.75
C GLU A 378 9.04 -1.59 17.56
N TYR A 379 8.29 -2.66 17.80
CA TYR A 379 7.50 -3.33 16.76
C TYR A 379 6.40 -2.42 16.22
N PHE A 380 5.68 -1.71 17.09
CA PHE A 380 4.64 -0.77 16.65
C PHE A 380 5.22 0.46 15.94
N GLU A 381 6.37 0.99 16.39
CA GLU A 381 7.10 2.03 15.67
C GLU A 381 7.61 1.54 14.31
N ASP A 382 8.11 0.32 14.20
CA ASP A 382 8.64 -0.24 12.96
C ASP A 382 7.51 -0.52 11.95
N VAL A 383 6.38 -1.07 12.41
CA VAL A 383 5.16 -1.23 11.58
C VAL A 383 4.66 0.15 11.13
N TRP A 384 4.59 1.13 12.02
CA TRP A 384 4.22 2.51 11.70
C TRP A 384 5.16 3.17 10.69
N ARG A 385 6.48 3.00 10.85
CA ARG A 385 7.48 3.53 9.91
C ARG A 385 7.36 2.86 8.53
N SER A 386 7.13 1.55 8.50
CA SER A 386 7.00 0.80 7.24
C SER A 386 5.81 1.25 6.40
N ASP A 387 4.69 1.61 7.04
CA ASP A 387 3.47 2.07 6.35
C ASP A 387 3.58 3.54 5.89
N GLN A 388 4.24 4.40 6.69
CA GLN A 388 4.60 5.76 6.26
C GLN A 388 5.62 5.80 5.12
N ASP A 389 6.38 4.71 4.93
CA ASP A 389 7.39 4.61 3.89
C ASP A 389 6.81 4.08 2.58
N LEU A 390 5.65 3.42 2.55
CA LEU A 390 5.04 2.96 1.29
C LEU A 390 4.83 4.10 0.29
N GLU A 391 4.17 5.19 0.68
CA GLU A 391 3.92 6.32 -0.23
C GLU A 391 5.23 6.91 -0.75
N LYS A 392 6.26 7.01 0.12
CA LYS A 392 7.58 7.52 -0.26
C LYS A 392 8.29 6.54 -1.20
N ASP A 393 8.18 5.24 -0.93
CA ASP A 393 8.80 4.17 -1.70
C ASP A 393 8.17 4.07 -3.09
N LEU A 394 6.85 4.19 -3.21
CA LEU A 394 6.14 4.25 -4.49
C LEU A 394 6.39 5.57 -5.23
N ALA A 395 6.48 6.70 -4.51
CA ALA A 395 6.82 7.98 -5.12
C ALA A 395 8.28 8.03 -5.62
N ARG A 396 9.19 7.31 -4.95
CA ARG A 396 10.60 7.14 -5.34
C ARG A 396 10.75 6.13 -6.48
N ASN A 397 10.05 5.01 -6.39
CA ASN A 397 10.05 3.93 -7.38
C ASN A 397 8.75 3.98 -8.19
N VAL A 398 8.75 4.82 -9.22
CA VAL A 398 7.58 5.11 -10.08
C VAL A 398 6.99 3.90 -10.81
N THR A 399 7.69 2.76 -10.79
CA THR A 399 7.29 1.46 -11.32
C THR A 399 7.98 0.34 -10.53
N LEU A 400 7.27 -0.74 -10.22
CA LEU A 400 7.87 -1.99 -9.73
C LEU A 400 8.09 -3.00 -10.88
N TYR A 401 7.49 -2.74 -12.04
CA TYR A 401 7.74 -3.52 -13.25
C TYR A 401 9.22 -3.45 -13.66
N GLY A 402 9.82 -4.59 -13.99
CA GLY A 402 11.23 -4.70 -14.37
C GLY A 402 12.23 -4.78 -13.21
N MET A 403 11.78 -4.87 -11.95
CA MET A 403 12.64 -5.13 -10.79
C MET A 403 13.08 -6.59 -10.72
N ASP A 404 13.89 -6.99 -11.69
CA ASP A 404 14.29 -8.39 -11.92
C ASP A 404 15.59 -8.78 -11.22
N THR A 405 16.31 -7.82 -10.65
CA THR A 405 17.64 -8.04 -10.07
C THR A 405 17.68 -7.67 -8.61
N ALA A 406 18.47 -8.41 -7.84
CA ALA A 406 18.69 -8.11 -6.43
C ALA A 406 19.25 -6.69 -6.24
N LYS A 407 20.07 -6.22 -7.20
CA LYS A 407 20.59 -4.85 -7.22
C LYS A 407 19.47 -3.82 -7.34
N ALA A 408 18.53 -4.01 -8.26
CA ALA A 408 17.38 -3.10 -8.43
C ALA A 408 16.53 -3.05 -7.14
N VAL A 409 16.24 -4.21 -6.53
CA VAL A 409 15.49 -4.26 -5.28
C VAL A 409 16.24 -3.57 -4.13
N ARG A 410 17.55 -3.80 -4.00
CA ARG A 410 18.38 -3.15 -2.97
C ARG A 410 18.45 -1.63 -3.14
N GLN A 411 18.49 -1.15 -4.38
CA GLN A 411 18.49 0.29 -4.69
C GLN A 411 17.13 0.94 -4.44
N ALA A 412 16.05 0.19 -4.66
CA ALA A 412 14.69 0.62 -4.40
C ALA A 412 14.38 0.75 -2.90
N ARG A 413 15.07 -0.02 -2.04
CA ARG A 413 14.89 0.08 -0.59
C ARG A 413 15.28 1.47 -0.06
N PRO A 414 14.55 2.00 0.92
CA PRO A 414 15.06 3.10 1.71
C PRO A 414 16.34 2.64 2.43
N PRO A 415 17.35 3.51 2.58
CA PRO A 415 18.50 3.18 3.41
C PRO A 415 17.98 2.79 4.80
N PRO A 416 18.54 1.75 5.44
CA PRO A 416 18.10 1.36 6.77
C PRO A 416 18.13 2.59 7.67
N PRO A 417 17.11 2.79 8.53
CA PRO A 417 17.09 3.93 9.42
C PRO A 417 18.43 3.96 10.15
N ARG A 418 19.15 5.07 10.03
CA ARG A 418 20.37 5.28 10.82
C ARG A 418 19.94 5.23 12.27
N ARG A 419 20.03 4.06 12.90
CA ARG A 419 20.04 3.97 14.36
C ARG A 419 21.12 4.95 14.79
N SER A 420 20.77 5.92 15.64
CA SER A 420 21.76 6.89 16.09
C SER A 420 22.96 6.09 16.59
N PHE A 421 24.16 6.43 16.15
CA PHE A 421 25.38 5.69 16.45
C PHE A 421 25.46 5.38 17.97
N LYS A 422 25.00 6.33 18.79
CA LYS A 422 24.81 6.19 20.24
C LYS A 422 23.98 4.98 20.67
N ARG A 423 22.82 4.70 20.06
CA ARG A 423 21.95 3.56 20.43
C ARG A 423 22.54 2.22 20.01
N GLN A 424 23.31 2.20 18.92
CA GLN A 424 24.03 1.02 18.45
C GLN A 424 25.26 0.75 19.32
N THR A 425 25.99 1.78 19.72
CA THR A 425 27.07 1.69 20.72
C THR A 425 26.52 1.29 22.09
N GLN A 426 25.32 1.75 22.48
CA GLN A 426 24.69 1.35 23.74
C GLN A 426 24.31 -0.13 23.71
N LEU A 427 23.64 -0.63 22.67
CA LEU A 427 23.34 -2.05 22.53
C LEU A 427 24.60 -2.94 22.49
N ILE A 428 25.68 -2.46 21.86
CA ILE A 428 26.97 -3.17 21.86
C ILE A 428 27.60 -3.15 23.26
N LYS A 429 27.54 -2.03 23.98
CA LYS A 429 27.99 -1.94 25.38
C LYS A 429 27.15 -2.80 26.32
N ASP A 430 25.83 -2.84 26.11
CA ASP A 430 24.89 -3.63 26.90
C ASP A 430 25.09 -5.13 26.61
N ALA A 431 25.42 -5.52 25.37
CA ALA A 431 25.80 -6.89 25.03
C ALA A 431 27.18 -7.29 25.59
N LEU A 432 28.14 -6.36 25.65
CA LEU A 432 29.47 -6.58 26.23
C LEU A 432 29.47 -6.54 27.77
N THR A 433 28.46 -5.96 28.40
CA THR A 433 28.30 -5.96 29.87
C THR A 433 27.60 -7.22 30.38
N VAL A 434 27.05 -8.06 29.49
CA VAL A 434 26.48 -9.37 29.87
C VAL A 434 27.56 -10.46 30.01
N GLU A 435 28.83 -10.19 29.67
CA GLU A 435 29.94 -11.15 29.87
C GLU A 435 30.67 -11.06 31.22
N GLU A 436 30.31 -10.12 32.10
CA GLU A 436 30.97 -9.98 33.42
C GLU A 436 29.96 -9.99 34.59
N ASP A 437 29.33 -11.13 34.86
CA ASP A 437 29.00 -11.52 36.24
C ASP A 437 28.65 -13.01 36.38
N PHE A 438 29.67 -13.87 36.35
CA PHE A 438 29.57 -15.27 36.79
C PHE A 438 30.62 -15.62 37.87
N THR A 439 31.08 -14.63 38.64
CA THR A 439 32.07 -14.88 39.72
C THR A 439 31.46 -14.95 41.12
N HIS A 440 30.15 -14.77 41.29
CA HIS A 440 29.53 -14.89 42.61
C HIS A 440 28.42 -15.95 42.69
N VAL A 441 28.67 -16.89 43.60
CA VAL A 441 27.75 -17.87 44.22
C VAL A 441 27.58 -19.20 43.47
N TRP A 442 28.62 -20.03 43.52
CA TRP A 442 28.45 -21.47 43.70
C TRP A 442 28.84 -21.83 45.15
N PRO A 443 27.94 -22.35 45.99
CA PRO A 443 28.35 -22.89 47.28
C PRO A 443 29.02 -24.24 47.04
N ARG A 444 30.37 -24.26 47.02
CA ARG A 444 31.14 -25.48 47.27
C ARG A 444 30.94 -25.88 48.74
N LYS A 445 30.24 -26.98 48.96
CA LYS A 445 30.39 -27.79 50.18
C LYS A 445 31.40 -28.89 49.85
N ASP A 446 32.66 -28.66 50.23
CA ASP A 446 33.64 -29.72 50.41
C ASP A 446 33.69 -30.09 51.90
N ALA A 447 33.62 -31.39 52.20
CA ALA A 447 34.68 -32.09 52.93
C ALA A 447 34.30 -33.56 53.20
N ALA A 448 34.90 -34.44 52.39
CA ALA A 448 35.56 -35.70 52.73
C ALA A 448 35.15 -36.49 54.01
N SER A 449 34.88 -37.79 53.83
CA SER A 449 35.89 -38.83 54.16
C SER A 449 35.44 -40.24 53.76
N LYS A 450 36.43 -41.07 53.38
CA LYS A 450 36.42 -42.54 53.21
C LYS A 450 35.68 -43.11 51.99
N LEU A 451 36.44 -43.52 50.97
CA LEU A 451 36.93 -44.91 50.88
C LEU A 451 37.82 -45.09 49.65
N SER A 452 38.81 -45.93 49.86
CA SER A 452 39.97 -46.27 49.07
C SER A 452 39.68 -47.11 47.82
N SER A 453 40.64 -47.01 46.88
CA SER A 453 41.30 -48.10 46.14
C SER A 453 40.94 -48.33 44.66
N LEU A 454 42.04 -48.59 43.93
CA LEU A 454 42.21 -49.24 42.61
C LEU A 454 42.02 -48.36 41.37
N ILE A 455 43.09 -47.82 40.76
CA ILE A 455 44.21 -48.42 39.98
C ILE A 455 43.88 -48.55 38.48
N CYS A 456 44.85 -48.05 37.69
CA CYS A 456 45.15 -48.33 36.27
C CYS A 456 44.19 -47.78 35.19
N SER A 457 44.65 -47.32 34.02
CA SER A 457 45.96 -46.96 33.45
C SER A 457 45.73 -46.72 31.95
N ALA A 458 46.45 -45.74 31.38
CA ALA A 458 46.81 -45.62 29.95
C ALA A 458 45.68 -45.51 28.92
N GLY A 459 45.77 -44.74 27.84
CA GLY A 459 46.83 -43.95 27.23
C GLY A 459 46.36 -43.57 25.82
N LEU A 460 46.86 -42.45 25.29
CA LEU A 460 47.33 -42.22 23.90
C LEU A 460 46.55 -42.95 22.77
N THR A 461 46.07 -42.35 21.68
CA THR A 461 46.61 -41.33 20.76
C THR A 461 45.59 -41.23 19.62
N ARG A 462 45.19 -40.04 19.18
CA ARG A 462 45.65 -39.35 17.96
C ARG A 462 45.26 -40.02 16.61
N SER A 463 44.54 -39.24 15.80
CA SER A 463 44.80 -38.95 14.37
C SER A 463 43.88 -39.54 13.29
N THR A 464 43.45 -38.61 12.42
CA THR A 464 43.14 -38.69 10.98
C THR A 464 41.84 -39.37 10.49
N ARG A 465 40.86 -38.50 10.13
CA ARG A 465 40.16 -38.29 8.83
C ARG A 465 40.28 -39.37 7.74
N PRO A 466 39.30 -39.51 6.81
CA PRO A 466 38.68 -38.43 6.01
C PRO A 466 37.51 -37.68 6.66
#